data_AF-A0A9Q0WC86-F1
#
_entry.id   AF-A0A9Q0WC86-F1
#
_cell.length_a   1.000
_cell.length_b   1.000
_cell.length_c   1.000
_cell.angle_alpha   90.00
_cell.angle_beta   90.00
_cell.angle_gamma   90.00
#
_symmetry.space_group_name_H-M   'P 1'
#
loop_
_entity.id
_entity.type
_entity.pdbx_description
1 polymer ?
#
loop_
_entity_poly.entity_id
_entity_poly.type
_entity_poly.pdbx_seq_one_letter_code
_entity_poly.pdbx_strand_id
1 'polypeptide(L)'
;MMLSRETSFSSFIHRAKGLRSLLIANSGDPRHGVALPEVMKQLTCIRSLNLSRSSIEEIPKEVGKLIHLRHLNLEWCRELVSLPETMCDLCNLQSLDIRGCKSLNELPQAIGKLIKLRHLCIYDSGVAFMPKGIERLTCLRTLDCFIVCGGGENESKAANLRELKNLDHIGGRLEIRNIQGGVIEDAVEAHLKNKKRLLYLVLKFDSDSDDDIVIEVLQPPSDLTGLFIHNYGGIGLPNWMMALTRLQKLRLYGCGNLEVLPPLGRLPNLESLGLHNLGVRRLDAGFLGIEEVENANINVGKIARVTAFPKLKKLYIVKLKELEEWDGIERRVGEEDATTTSIFIMQQLEQLSIVLCPLLRALPDYVLAAPLQELYVRDCPTLSKRYGKEEKGED
;
A
#
# COMPACT_ATOMS: atom_id res chain seq x y z
N MET A 1 -19.89 -21.72 -19.44
CA MET A 1 -19.20 -22.82 -20.15
C MET A 1 -17.72 -22.73 -19.85
N MET A 2 -17.07 -23.83 -19.46
CA MET A 2 -15.61 -23.97 -19.35
C MET A 2 -15.11 -24.69 -20.61
N LEU A 3 -14.10 -24.15 -21.28
CA LEU A 3 -13.46 -24.80 -22.43
C LEU A 3 -12.10 -25.36 -21.99
N SER A 4 -11.83 -26.64 -22.30
CA SER A 4 -10.55 -27.31 -22.03
C SER A 4 -9.59 -27.19 -23.23
N ARG A 5 -8.30 -27.49 -22.98
CA ARG A 5 -7.14 -27.27 -23.86
C ARG A 5 -7.20 -27.87 -25.28
N GLU A 6 -8.19 -28.70 -25.60
CA GLU A 6 -8.20 -29.52 -26.83
C GLU A 6 -9.34 -29.17 -27.80
N THR A 7 -10.29 -28.32 -27.42
CA THR A 7 -11.43 -28.00 -28.30
C THR A 7 -11.19 -26.71 -29.09
N SER A 8 -10.99 -26.84 -30.41
CA SER A 8 -11.18 -25.71 -31.33
C SER A 8 -12.58 -25.11 -31.12
N PHE A 9 -12.67 -23.78 -31.05
CA PHE A 9 -13.89 -23.01 -30.77
C PHE A 9 -15.11 -23.34 -31.69
N SER A 10 -14.91 -24.08 -32.78
CA SER A 10 -15.84 -24.23 -33.90
C SER A 10 -16.86 -25.35 -33.71
N SER A 11 -18.07 -24.94 -33.29
CA SER A 11 -19.39 -25.38 -33.77
C SER A 11 -20.46 -25.20 -32.68
N PHE A 12 -20.11 -25.48 -31.42
CA PHE A 12 -21.02 -25.37 -30.28
C PHE A 12 -21.33 -23.92 -29.89
N ILE A 13 -20.38 -23.00 -30.00
CA ILE A 13 -20.55 -21.59 -29.64
C ILE A 13 -21.60 -20.88 -30.51
N HIS A 14 -21.68 -21.23 -31.80
CA HIS A 14 -22.69 -20.68 -32.72
C HIS A 14 -24.13 -20.91 -32.25
N ARG A 15 -24.38 -21.98 -31.47
CA ARG A 15 -25.70 -22.33 -30.94
C ARG A 15 -25.96 -21.70 -29.57
N ALA A 16 -24.93 -21.21 -28.88
CA ALA A 16 -25.01 -20.69 -27.52
C ALA A 16 -25.38 -19.19 -27.44
N LYS A 17 -26.30 -18.70 -28.28
CA LYS A 17 -26.68 -17.27 -28.37
C LYS A 17 -27.21 -16.68 -27.05
N GLY A 18 -27.74 -17.53 -26.16
CA GLY A 18 -28.21 -17.13 -24.83
C GLY A 18 -27.14 -17.12 -23.72
N LEU A 19 -25.88 -17.46 -24.04
CA LEU A 19 -24.82 -17.57 -23.04
C LEU A 19 -24.56 -16.24 -22.35
N ARG A 20 -24.63 -16.23 -21.01
CA ARG A 20 -24.38 -15.03 -20.19
C ARG A 20 -23.00 -15.01 -19.54
N SER A 21 -22.32 -16.15 -19.48
CA SER A 21 -21.02 -16.26 -18.82
C SER A 21 -20.10 -17.22 -19.56
N LEU A 22 -18.93 -16.72 -19.93
CA LEU A 22 -17.88 -17.46 -20.64
C LEU A 22 -16.59 -17.42 -19.80
N LEU A 23 -16.03 -18.60 -19.56
CA LEU A 23 -14.79 -18.78 -18.82
C LEU A 23 -13.80 -19.52 -19.72
N ILE A 24 -12.73 -18.82 -20.07
CA ILE A 24 -11.57 -19.33 -20.81
C ILE A 24 -10.36 -18.96 -19.95
N ALA A 25 -10.14 -19.69 -18.86
CA ALA A 25 -9.06 -19.40 -17.93
C ALA A 25 -8.02 -20.52 -17.96
N ASN A 26 -6.77 -20.19 -17.61
CA ASN A 26 -5.67 -21.16 -17.54
C ASN A 26 -5.37 -21.86 -18.88
N SER A 27 -5.61 -21.15 -19.98
CA SER A 27 -5.25 -21.60 -21.31
C SER A 27 -3.81 -21.16 -21.60
N GLY A 28 -2.85 -22.04 -21.33
CA GLY A 28 -1.44 -21.82 -21.72
C GLY A 28 -1.21 -21.96 -23.23
N ASP A 29 -2.27 -22.03 -24.02
CA ASP A 29 -2.21 -22.18 -25.47
C ASP A 29 -2.60 -20.83 -26.13
N PRO A 30 -1.63 -20.14 -26.78
CA PRO A 30 -1.85 -18.83 -27.38
C PRO A 30 -2.88 -18.86 -28.53
N ARG A 31 -3.19 -20.04 -29.09
CA ARG A 31 -4.20 -20.18 -30.15
C ARG A 31 -5.61 -19.79 -29.70
N HIS A 32 -5.86 -19.69 -28.40
CA HIS A 32 -7.15 -19.20 -27.89
C HIS A 32 -7.39 -17.73 -28.24
N GLY A 33 -6.35 -16.91 -28.36
CA GLY A 33 -6.47 -15.52 -28.80
C GLY A 33 -7.03 -15.39 -30.21
N VAL A 34 -6.64 -16.30 -31.12
CA VAL A 34 -7.03 -16.28 -32.54
C VAL A 34 -8.54 -16.40 -32.74
N ALA A 35 -9.23 -17.10 -31.85
CA ALA A 35 -10.68 -17.30 -31.96
C ALA A 35 -11.52 -16.26 -31.20
N LEU A 36 -10.92 -15.45 -30.31
CA LEU A 36 -11.64 -14.43 -29.54
C LEU A 36 -12.47 -13.47 -30.41
N PRO A 37 -11.98 -12.96 -31.57
CA PRO A 37 -12.78 -12.04 -32.39
C PRO A 37 -14.12 -12.66 -32.81
N GLU A 38 -14.11 -13.91 -33.25
CA GLU A 38 -15.32 -14.59 -33.73
C GLU A 38 -16.28 -14.90 -32.58
N VAL A 39 -15.75 -15.31 -31.43
CA VAL A 39 -16.53 -15.57 -30.22
C VAL A 39 -17.23 -14.31 -29.73
N MET A 40 -16.53 -13.18 -29.71
CA MET A 40 -17.10 -11.89 -29.28
C MET A 40 -18.13 -11.35 -30.27
N LYS A 41 -18.01 -11.65 -31.57
CA LYS A 41 -19.05 -11.34 -32.56
C LYS A 41 -20.33 -12.13 -32.35
N GLN A 42 -20.23 -13.39 -31.94
CA GLN A 42 -21.39 -14.28 -31.83
C GLN A 42 -22.09 -14.20 -30.47
N LEU A 43 -21.33 -14.10 -29.38
CA LEU A 43 -21.85 -14.22 -28.01
C LEU A 43 -22.16 -12.86 -27.38
N THR A 44 -22.95 -12.03 -28.08
CA THR A 44 -23.25 -10.65 -27.68
C THR A 44 -24.08 -10.51 -26.39
N CYS A 45 -24.69 -11.60 -25.93
CA CYS A 45 -25.48 -11.66 -24.69
C CYS A 45 -24.67 -11.91 -23.41
N ILE A 46 -23.33 -12.04 -23.52
CA ILE A 46 -22.45 -12.26 -22.38
C ILE A 46 -22.50 -11.06 -21.43
N ARG A 47 -22.56 -11.39 -20.13
CA ARG A 47 -22.48 -10.46 -19.00
C ARG A 47 -21.20 -10.62 -18.18
N SER A 48 -20.56 -11.78 -18.26
CA SER A 48 -19.29 -12.06 -17.59
C SER A 48 -18.34 -12.81 -18.51
N LEU A 49 -17.17 -12.23 -18.75
CA LEU A 49 -16.10 -12.82 -19.54
C LEU A 49 -14.86 -12.92 -18.64
N ASN A 50 -14.40 -14.15 -18.44
CA ASN A 50 -13.18 -14.41 -17.68
C ASN A 50 -12.17 -15.09 -18.61
N LEU A 51 -11.06 -14.39 -18.84
CA LEU A 51 -9.92 -14.77 -19.64
C LEU A 51 -8.65 -14.91 -18.77
N SER A 52 -8.77 -14.96 -17.45
CA SER A 52 -7.63 -14.89 -16.53
C SER A 52 -6.61 -16.01 -16.77
N ARG A 53 -5.33 -15.68 -16.61
CA ARG A 53 -4.20 -16.61 -16.83
C ARG A 53 -4.19 -17.20 -18.24
N SER A 54 -4.62 -16.43 -19.25
CA SER A 54 -4.53 -16.83 -20.66
C SER A 54 -3.30 -16.21 -21.31
N SER A 55 -2.73 -16.93 -22.27
CA SER A 55 -1.61 -16.46 -23.11
C SER A 55 -2.10 -15.59 -24.27
N ILE A 56 -2.88 -14.55 -23.97
CA ILE A 56 -3.40 -13.59 -24.96
C ILE A 56 -2.51 -12.35 -25.04
N GLU A 57 -2.15 -11.93 -26.25
CA GLU A 57 -1.34 -10.73 -26.48
C GLU A 57 -2.18 -9.46 -26.61
N GLU A 58 -3.39 -9.58 -27.15
CA GLU A 58 -4.33 -8.48 -27.33
C GLU A 58 -5.78 -8.90 -27.08
N ILE A 59 -6.61 -7.95 -26.65
CA ILE A 59 -8.06 -8.09 -26.68
C ILE A 59 -8.57 -7.51 -28.00
N PRO A 60 -9.32 -8.27 -28.82
CA PRO A 60 -9.76 -7.77 -30.12
C PRO A 60 -10.82 -6.68 -29.97
N LYS A 61 -10.86 -5.76 -30.95
CA LYS A 61 -11.81 -4.62 -30.96
C LYS A 61 -13.28 -5.04 -30.87
N GLU A 62 -13.60 -6.26 -31.29
CA GLU A 62 -14.90 -6.92 -31.16
C GLU A 62 -15.44 -6.95 -29.72
N VAL A 63 -14.58 -6.80 -28.71
CA VAL A 63 -15.01 -6.70 -27.30
C VAL A 63 -16.08 -5.62 -27.11
N GLY A 64 -16.01 -4.50 -27.87
CA GLY A 64 -17.01 -3.43 -27.82
C GLY A 64 -18.41 -3.85 -28.25
N LYS A 65 -18.57 -5.01 -28.93
CA LYS A 65 -19.89 -5.57 -29.28
C LYS A 65 -20.59 -6.24 -28.09
N LEU A 66 -19.87 -6.53 -27.02
CA LEU A 66 -20.40 -7.17 -25.81
C LEU A 66 -21.12 -6.14 -24.92
N ILE A 67 -22.09 -5.39 -25.45
CA ILE A 67 -22.75 -4.25 -24.77
C ILE A 67 -23.45 -4.63 -23.45
N HIS A 68 -23.69 -5.92 -23.21
CA HIS A 68 -24.27 -6.46 -21.98
C HIS A 68 -23.23 -6.86 -20.93
N LEU A 69 -21.93 -6.76 -21.25
CA LEU A 69 -20.83 -7.14 -20.38
C LEU A 69 -20.83 -6.30 -19.11
N ARG A 70 -20.72 -6.97 -17.96
CA ARG A 70 -20.64 -6.37 -16.63
C ARG A 70 -19.33 -6.70 -15.94
N HIS A 71 -18.72 -7.84 -16.27
CA HIS A 71 -17.48 -8.28 -15.65
C HIS A 71 -16.51 -8.74 -16.73
N LEU A 72 -15.32 -8.15 -16.74
CA LEU A 72 -14.20 -8.58 -17.56
C LEU A 72 -13.02 -8.89 -16.64
N ASN A 73 -12.59 -10.15 -16.61
CA ASN A 73 -11.44 -10.60 -15.84
C ASN A 73 -10.32 -11.02 -16.79
N LEU A 74 -9.18 -10.35 -16.70
CA LEU A 74 -7.93 -10.55 -17.44
C LEU A 74 -6.76 -10.80 -16.49
N GLU A 75 -7.02 -11.08 -15.22
CA GLU A 75 -6.02 -11.27 -14.17
C GLU A 75 -4.93 -12.25 -14.63
N TRP A 76 -3.65 -11.89 -14.45
CA TRP A 76 -2.48 -12.69 -14.83
C TRP A 76 -2.35 -13.05 -16.32
N CYS A 77 -2.97 -12.29 -17.23
CA CYS A 77 -2.61 -12.34 -18.66
C CYS A 77 -1.27 -11.64 -18.88
N ARG A 78 -0.16 -12.35 -18.58
CA ARG A 78 1.20 -11.77 -18.56
C ARG A 78 1.66 -11.24 -19.90
N GLU A 79 1.21 -11.84 -21.01
CA GLU A 79 1.57 -11.45 -22.37
C GLU A 79 0.68 -10.34 -22.94
N LEU A 80 -0.37 -9.91 -22.23
CA LEU A 80 -1.31 -8.91 -22.72
C LEU A 80 -0.61 -7.55 -22.82
N VAL A 81 -0.46 -7.01 -24.04
CA VAL A 81 0.27 -5.77 -24.31
C VAL A 81 -0.65 -4.55 -24.39
N SER A 82 -1.89 -4.73 -24.86
CA SER A 82 -2.82 -3.62 -25.07
C SER A 82 -4.28 -4.00 -24.85
N LEU A 83 -5.10 -2.97 -24.56
CA LEU A 83 -6.56 -3.03 -24.52
C LEU A 83 -7.12 -2.11 -25.60
N PRO A 84 -8.15 -2.53 -26.37
CA PRO A 84 -8.68 -1.73 -27.46
C PRO A 84 -9.57 -0.58 -26.94
N GLU A 85 -9.54 0.57 -27.61
CA GLU A 85 -10.41 1.73 -27.27
C GLU A 85 -11.91 1.40 -27.32
N THR A 86 -12.32 0.44 -28.15
CA THR A 86 -13.72 -0.01 -28.23
C THR A 86 -14.20 -0.67 -26.93
N MET A 87 -13.31 -1.07 -26.02
CA MET A 87 -13.68 -1.52 -24.68
C MET A 87 -14.38 -0.40 -23.89
N CYS A 88 -14.10 0.87 -24.19
CA CYS A 88 -14.73 2.02 -23.54
C CYS A 88 -16.20 2.22 -23.93
N ASP A 89 -16.69 1.48 -24.94
CA ASP A 89 -18.11 1.48 -25.33
C ASP A 89 -18.96 0.54 -24.45
N LEU A 90 -18.32 -0.23 -23.56
CA LEU A 90 -18.96 -1.13 -22.61
C LEU A 90 -19.59 -0.37 -21.43
N CYS A 91 -20.57 0.49 -21.70
CA CYS A 91 -21.21 1.37 -20.71
C CYS A 91 -21.92 0.64 -19.54
N ASN A 92 -22.08 -0.69 -19.62
CA ASN A 92 -22.61 -1.54 -18.57
C ASN A 92 -21.55 -2.26 -17.73
N LEU A 93 -20.26 -2.08 -18.05
CA LEU A 93 -19.17 -2.71 -17.32
C LEU A 93 -19.14 -2.22 -15.87
N GLN A 94 -19.09 -3.17 -14.94
CA GLN A 94 -19.06 -2.93 -13.50
C GLN A 94 -17.74 -3.35 -12.87
N SER A 95 -17.02 -4.30 -13.48
CA SER A 95 -15.73 -4.78 -12.99
C SER A 95 -14.77 -5.01 -14.16
N LEU A 96 -13.58 -4.44 -14.04
CA LEU A 96 -12.42 -4.70 -14.89
C LEU A 96 -11.26 -5.11 -13.98
N ASP A 97 -10.75 -6.32 -14.19
CA ASP A 97 -9.62 -6.86 -13.44
C ASP A 97 -8.48 -7.21 -14.39
N ILE A 98 -7.35 -6.54 -14.24
CA ILE A 98 -6.13 -6.71 -15.05
C ILE A 98 -4.90 -6.91 -14.14
N ARG A 99 -5.11 -7.30 -12.88
CA ARG A 99 -4.01 -7.49 -11.93
C ARG A 99 -3.01 -8.50 -12.47
N GLY A 100 -1.72 -8.23 -12.31
CA GLY A 100 -0.66 -9.13 -12.78
C GLY A 100 -0.45 -9.17 -14.31
N CYS A 101 -1.12 -8.31 -15.09
CA CYS A 101 -0.84 -8.12 -16.52
C CYS A 101 0.41 -7.26 -16.71
N LYS A 102 1.59 -7.89 -16.60
CA LYS A 102 2.88 -7.17 -16.53
C LYS A 102 3.33 -6.51 -17.83
N SER A 103 2.88 -6.99 -18.97
CA SER A 103 3.22 -6.39 -20.28
C SER A 103 2.23 -5.31 -20.74
N LEU A 104 1.15 -5.08 -19.99
CA LEU A 104 0.13 -4.10 -20.35
C LEU A 104 0.58 -2.70 -19.92
N ASN A 105 1.03 -1.89 -20.87
CA ASN A 105 1.65 -0.59 -20.58
C ASN A 105 0.64 0.54 -20.34
N GLU A 106 -0.53 0.48 -20.98
CA GLU A 106 -1.52 1.57 -20.95
C GLU A 106 -2.95 1.05 -20.82
N LEU A 107 -3.79 1.83 -20.14
CA LEU A 107 -5.25 1.70 -20.23
C LEU A 107 -5.76 2.53 -21.41
N PRO A 108 -6.93 2.20 -22.01
CA PRO A 108 -7.52 3.02 -23.05
C PRO A 108 -7.82 4.45 -22.55
N GLN A 109 -7.59 5.44 -23.41
CA GLN A 109 -7.74 6.85 -23.09
C GLN A 109 -9.19 7.23 -22.78
N ALA A 110 -10.16 6.52 -23.35
CA ALA A 110 -11.58 6.78 -23.11
C ALA A 110 -12.16 6.03 -21.90
N ILE A 111 -11.35 5.51 -20.95
CA ILE A 111 -11.84 4.70 -19.81
C ILE A 111 -12.91 5.43 -18.99
N GLY A 112 -12.85 6.78 -18.93
CA GLY A 112 -13.84 7.63 -18.26
C GLY A 112 -15.28 7.49 -18.81
N LYS A 113 -15.48 6.84 -19.96
CA LYS A 113 -16.82 6.49 -20.49
C LYS A 113 -17.50 5.35 -19.72
N LEU A 114 -16.75 4.55 -18.96
CA LEU A 114 -17.25 3.41 -18.21
C LEU A 114 -17.96 3.83 -16.91
N ILE A 115 -18.92 4.76 -16.98
CA ILE A 115 -19.54 5.44 -15.82
C ILE A 115 -20.22 4.50 -14.81
N LYS A 116 -20.51 3.24 -15.18
CA LYS A 116 -21.06 2.21 -14.28
C LYS A 116 -20.01 1.34 -13.60
N LEU A 117 -18.72 1.57 -13.88
CA LEU A 117 -17.62 0.82 -13.31
C LEU A 117 -17.59 1.01 -11.80
N ARG A 118 -17.49 -0.12 -11.08
CA ARG A 118 -17.44 -0.17 -9.61
C ARG A 118 -16.12 -0.72 -9.13
N HIS A 119 -15.47 -1.57 -9.91
CA HIS A 119 -14.20 -2.18 -9.54
C HIS A 119 -13.23 -2.07 -10.71
N LEU A 120 -12.14 -1.34 -10.48
CA LEU A 120 -10.99 -1.29 -11.36
C LEU A 120 -9.79 -1.81 -10.58
N CYS A 121 -9.32 -3.00 -10.94
CA CYS A 121 -8.22 -3.67 -10.26
C CYS A 121 -7.03 -3.79 -11.22
N ILE A 122 -5.97 -3.03 -10.95
CA ILE A 122 -4.77 -2.91 -11.81
C ILE A 122 -3.47 -3.19 -11.04
N TYR A 123 -3.55 -3.60 -9.77
CA TYR A 123 -2.37 -3.90 -8.96
C TYR A 123 -1.44 -4.93 -9.63
N ASP A 124 -0.12 -4.68 -9.56
CA ASP A 124 0.93 -5.50 -10.20
C ASP A 124 0.79 -5.65 -11.73
N SER A 125 0.06 -4.75 -12.40
CA SER A 125 0.10 -4.61 -13.86
C SER A 125 1.29 -3.74 -14.30
N GLY A 126 1.60 -3.78 -15.61
CA GLY A 126 2.60 -2.92 -16.24
C GLY A 126 2.12 -1.50 -16.55
N VAL A 127 0.90 -1.13 -16.14
CA VAL A 127 0.30 0.15 -16.50
C VAL A 127 1.17 1.29 -15.99
N ALA A 128 1.64 2.14 -16.88
CA ALA A 128 2.60 3.20 -16.56
C ALA A 128 1.94 4.43 -15.90
N PHE A 129 0.67 4.72 -16.24
CA PHE A 129 -0.08 5.86 -15.70
C PHE A 129 -1.60 5.64 -15.85
N MET A 130 -2.39 6.35 -15.05
CA MET A 130 -3.84 6.43 -15.22
C MET A 130 -4.18 7.35 -16.40
N PRO A 131 -5.10 6.99 -17.31
CA PRO A 131 -5.53 7.88 -18.40
C PRO A 131 -6.46 8.99 -17.88
N LYS A 132 -6.49 10.12 -18.59
CA LYS A 132 -7.38 11.26 -18.27
C LYS A 132 -8.86 10.89 -18.25
N GLY A 133 -9.61 11.60 -17.41
CA GLY A 133 -11.05 11.43 -17.25
C GLY A 133 -11.47 10.31 -16.29
N ILE A 134 -10.53 9.77 -15.50
CA ILE A 134 -10.82 8.76 -14.48
C ILE A 134 -11.73 9.31 -13.38
N GLU A 135 -11.71 10.63 -13.14
CA GLU A 135 -12.62 11.33 -12.22
C GLU A 135 -14.11 11.15 -12.56
N ARG A 136 -14.44 10.77 -13.80
CA ARG A 136 -15.82 10.52 -14.25
C ARG A 136 -16.39 9.20 -13.71
N LEU A 137 -15.54 8.31 -13.21
CA LEU A 137 -15.93 6.99 -12.70
C LEU A 137 -16.45 7.07 -11.25
N THR A 138 -17.43 7.94 -11.01
CA THR A 138 -17.97 8.29 -9.67
C THR A 138 -18.64 7.12 -8.93
N CYS A 139 -18.95 6.03 -9.65
CA CYS A 139 -19.47 4.78 -9.10
C CYS A 139 -18.39 3.83 -8.57
N LEU A 140 -17.10 4.16 -8.71
CA LEU A 140 -15.99 3.32 -8.26
C LEU A 140 -16.05 3.09 -6.74
N ARG A 141 -15.98 1.81 -6.37
CA ARG A 141 -15.91 1.29 -5.01
C ARG A 141 -14.56 0.70 -4.70
N THR A 142 -13.86 0.22 -5.73
CA THR A 142 -12.51 -0.33 -5.64
C THR A 142 -11.66 0.25 -6.74
N LEU A 143 -10.56 0.85 -6.33
CA LEU A 143 -9.42 1.24 -7.15
C LEU A 143 -8.18 0.87 -6.33
N ASP A 144 -7.54 -0.24 -6.69
CA ASP A 144 -6.44 -0.80 -5.89
C ASP A 144 -5.10 -0.06 -6.11
N CYS A 145 -4.94 0.60 -7.26
CA CYS A 145 -3.76 1.38 -7.61
C CYS A 145 -4.13 2.60 -8.46
N PHE A 146 -3.49 3.75 -8.19
CA PHE A 146 -3.54 4.98 -8.96
C PHE A 146 -2.11 5.43 -9.25
N ILE A 147 -1.74 5.53 -10.53
CA ILE A 147 -0.36 5.76 -10.96
C ILE A 147 -0.31 7.11 -11.67
N VAL A 148 0.42 8.06 -11.09
CA VAL A 148 0.67 9.38 -11.68
C VAL A 148 1.78 9.26 -12.72
N CYS A 149 1.70 10.02 -13.80
CA CYS A 149 2.78 10.10 -14.78
C CYS A 149 3.89 11.03 -14.27
N GLY A 150 5.14 10.56 -14.32
CA GLY A 150 6.32 11.34 -13.90
C GLY A 150 6.81 12.38 -14.91
N GLY A 151 5.89 13.00 -15.66
CA GLY A 151 6.20 13.96 -16.73
C GLY A 151 6.51 13.37 -18.11
N GLY A 152 6.96 14.23 -19.03
CA GLY A 152 7.34 13.86 -20.41
C GLY A 152 6.17 13.80 -21.40
N GLU A 153 6.36 13.07 -22.51
CA GLU A 153 5.39 13.02 -23.63
C GLU A 153 4.00 12.47 -23.23
N ASN A 154 3.94 11.70 -22.14
CA ASN A 154 2.73 11.06 -21.63
C ASN A 154 1.86 11.98 -20.76
N GLU A 155 2.35 13.13 -20.33
CA GLU A 155 1.64 14.08 -19.46
C GLU A 155 0.33 14.59 -20.09
N SER A 156 0.29 14.69 -21.42
CA SER A 156 -0.91 15.08 -22.17
C SER A 156 -2.04 14.04 -22.07
N LYS A 157 -1.72 12.76 -21.84
CA LYS A 157 -2.65 11.62 -21.78
C LYS A 157 -2.93 11.13 -20.36
N ALA A 158 -2.02 11.41 -19.43
CA ALA A 158 -2.09 10.93 -18.07
C ALA A 158 -2.99 11.79 -17.18
N ALA A 159 -3.69 11.12 -16.27
CA ALA A 159 -4.42 11.75 -15.18
C ALA A 159 -3.44 12.21 -14.10
N ASN A 160 -3.75 13.37 -13.55
CA ASN A 160 -3.06 13.94 -12.41
C ASN A 160 -3.77 13.55 -11.11
N LEU A 161 -3.15 13.82 -9.95
CA LEU A 161 -3.73 13.50 -8.63
C LEU A 161 -5.12 14.13 -8.41
N ARG A 162 -5.40 15.30 -8.99
CA ARG A 162 -6.70 15.99 -8.89
C ARG A 162 -7.86 15.13 -9.38
N GLU A 163 -7.63 14.18 -10.28
CA GLU A 163 -8.71 13.33 -10.81
C GLU A 163 -9.24 12.31 -9.78
N LEU A 164 -8.60 12.19 -8.61
CA LEU A 164 -9.16 11.46 -7.47
C LEU A 164 -10.33 12.21 -6.80
N LYS A 165 -10.54 13.50 -7.10
CA LYS A 165 -11.49 14.40 -6.41
C LYS A 165 -12.90 13.85 -6.23
N ASN A 166 -13.44 13.22 -7.27
CA ASN A 166 -14.85 12.79 -7.33
C ASN A 166 -15.05 11.30 -6.99
N LEU A 167 -13.98 10.60 -6.55
CA LEU A 167 -13.98 9.16 -6.32
C LEU A 167 -14.19 8.81 -4.84
N ASP A 168 -15.16 9.44 -4.19
CA ASP A 168 -15.38 9.35 -2.73
C ASP A 168 -15.85 7.97 -2.23
N HIS A 169 -16.41 7.16 -3.14
CA HIS A 169 -16.95 5.84 -2.81
C HIS A 169 -15.89 4.74 -2.77
N ILE A 170 -14.63 5.04 -3.14
CA ILE A 170 -13.52 4.09 -3.06
C ILE A 170 -13.32 3.68 -1.60
N GLY A 171 -13.23 2.38 -1.39
CA GLY A 171 -12.90 1.80 -0.08
C GLY A 171 -11.89 0.67 -0.16
N GLY A 172 -11.61 0.06 0.99
CA GLY A 172 -10.62 -1.01 1.08
C GLY A 172 -9.20 -0.46 0.99
N ARG A 173 -8.43 -0.86 -0.03
CA ARG A 173 -7.02 -0.49 -0.22
C ARG A 173 -6.85 0.37 -1.46
N LEU A 174 -6.12 1.48 -1.32
CA LEU A 174 -5.66 2.32 -2.42
C LEU A 174 -4.13 2.47 -2.33
N GLU A 175 -3.45 2.21 -3.43
CA GLU A 175 -2.02 2.51 -3.60
C GLU A 175 -1.85 3.66 -4.60
N ILE A 176 -1.22 4.75 -4.18
CA ILE A 176 -0.88 5.88 -5.05
C ILE A 176 0.62 5.78 -5.35
N ARG A 177 0.99 5.73 -6.63
CA ARG A 177 2.37 5.58 -7.10
C ARG A 177 2.85 6.81 -7.84
N ASN A 178 4.18 6.97 -7.84
CA ASN A 178 4.90 8.05 -8.52
C ASN A 178 4.43 9.43 -8.03
N ILE A 179 4.26 9.57 -6.72
CA ILE A 179 3.99 10.88 -6.13
C ILE A 179 5.29 11.69 -6.23
N GLN A 180 5.22 12.88 -6.81
CA GLN A 180 6.37 13.76 -7.05
C GLN A 180 6.16 15.13 -6.39
N GLY A 181 7.26 15.75 -5.99
CA GLY A 181 7.34 17.11 -5.48
C GLY A 181 7.01 18.13 -6.57
N GLY A 182 6.18 19.14 -6.23
CA GLY A 182 5.75 20.18 -7.17
C GLY A 182 4.28 20.08 -7.63
N VAL A 183 3.58 19.01 -7.25
CA VAL A 183 2.18 18.78 -7.65
C VAL A 183 1.19 19.10 -6.50
N ILE A 184 1.50 20.13 -5.70
CA ILE A 184 0.76 20.46 -4.46
C ILE A 184 -0.71 20.75 -4.76
N GLU A 185 -1.01 21.53 -5.79
CA GLU A 185 -2.40 21.86 -6.16
C GLU A 185 -3.22 20.60 -6.49
N ASP A 186 -2.63 19.65 -7.24
CA ASP A 186 -3.34 18.41 -7.58
C ASP A 186 -3.53 17.52 -6.36
N ALA A 187 -2.56 17.50 -5.46
CA ALA A 187 -2.64 16.75 -4.21
C ALA A 187 -3.73 17.31 -3.27
N VAL A 188 -3.87 18.63 -3.19
CA VAL A 188 -4.98 19.30 -2.47
C VAL A 188 -6.32 18.91 -3.08
N GLU A 189 -6.43 18.97 -4.41
CA GLU A 189 -7.67 18.65 -5.14
C GLU A 189 -8.01 17.15 -5.14
N ALA A 190 -7.06 16.26 -4.84
CA ALA A 190 -7.30 14.82 -4.75
C ALA A 190 -8.32 14.42 -3.66
N HIS A 191 -8.59 15.32 -2.69
CA HIS A 191 -9.58 15.15 -1.64
C HIS A 191 -9.52 13.78 -0.94
N LEU A 192 -8.32 13.31 -0.60
CA LEU A 192 -8.11 11.96 -0.05
C LEU A 192 -8.91 11.73 1.24
N LYS A 193 -9.00 12.76 2.10
CA LYS A 193 -9.81 12.78 3.33
C LYS A 193 -11.31 12.47 3.14
N ASN A 194 -11.84 12.65 1.93
CA ASN A 194 -13.27 12.41 1.63
C ASN A 194 -13.57 10.92 1.36
N LYS A 195 -12.56 10.10 1.10
CA LYS A 195 -12.71 8.66 0.78
C LYS A 195 -12.98 7.82 2.04
N LYS A 196 -14.10 8.11 2.73
CA LYS A 196 -14.43 7.59 4.08
C LYS A 196 -14.45 6.07 4.24
N ARG A 197 -14.47 5.32 3.13
CA ARG A 197 -14.47 3.85 3.13
C ARG A 197 -13.08 3.24 3.02
N LEU A 198 -12.04 4.09 2.90
CA LEU A 198 -10.66 3.65 2.77
C LEU A 198 -10.14 3.11 4.11
N LEU A 199 -9.63 1.88 4.08
CA LEU A 199 -9.08 1.19 5.25
C LEU A 199 -7.55 1.10 5.20
N TYR A 200 -6.98 1.05 3.99
CA TYR A 200 -5.56 0.92 3.75
C TYR A 200 -5.10 1.92 2.69
N LEU A 201 -4.06 2.67 3.00
CA LEU A 201 -3.43 3.60 2.07
C LEU A 201 -1.96 3.26 1.91
N VAL A 202 -1.51 3.23 0.66
CA VAL A 202 -0.09 3.17 0.32
C VAL A 202 0.27 4.40 -0.48
N LEU A 203 1.26 5.15 -0.02
CA LEU A 203 1.85 6.27 -0.74
C LEU A 203 3.24 5.84 -1.18
N LYS A 204 3.48 5.85 -2.49
CA LYS A 204 4.81 5.58 -3.07
C LYS A 204 5.30 6.81 -3.80
N PHE A 205 6.34 7.41 -3.25
CA PHE A 205 7.00 8.58 -3.79
C PHE A 205 8.06 8.18 -4.82
N ASP A 206 8.36 9.12 -5.70
CA ASP A 206 9.55 9.07 -6.54
C ASP A 206 10.77 9.46 -5.70
N SER A 207 11.90 8.77 -5.85
CA SER A 207 13.02 8.87 -4.89
C SER A 207 13.76 10.21 -4.90
N ASP A 208 13.49 11.05 -5.90
CA ASP A 208 14.32 12.20 -6.26
C ASP A 208 13.66 13.55 -5.94
N SER A 209 12.50 13.56 -5.26
CA SER A 209 11.72 14.77 -4.98
C SER A 209 11.72 15.25 -3.52
N ASP A 210 11.66 16.58 -3.35
CA ASP A 210 11.48 17.26 -2.07
C ASP A 210 9.97 17.27 -1.71
N ASP A 211 9.53 16.22 -1.02
CA ASP A 211 8.11 15.83 -0.90
C ASP A 211 7.42 16.28 0.40
N ASP A 212 8.11 17.05 1.25
CA ASP A 212 7.64 17.43 2.60
C ASP A 212 6.25 18.07 2.59
N ILE A 213 5.99 18.94 1.63
CA ILE A 213 4.72 19.68 1.55
C ILE A 213 3.60 18.80 0.95
N VAL A 214 3.94 17.92 0.01
CA VAL A 214 2.95 17.09 -0.70
C VAL A 214 2.32 16.07 0.24
N ILE A 215 3.10 15.43 1.10
CA ILE A 215 2.56 14.44 2.02
C ILE A 215 1.65 15.07 3.09
N GLU A 216 1.91 16.31 3.50
CA GLU A 216 1.08 17.03 4.48
C GLU A 216 -0.34 17.30 3.94
N VAL A 217 -0.46 17.63 2.64
CA VAL A 217 -1.77 17.88 2.01
C VAL A 217 -2.51 16.60 1.61
N LEU A 218 -1.80 15.48 1.43
CA LEU A 218 -2.37 14.15 1.16
C LEU A 218 -2.96 13.49 2.42
N GLN A 219 -3.74 14.24 3.19
CA GLN A 219 -4.36 13.77 4.43
C GLN A 219 -5.41 12.68 4.14
N PRO A 220 -5.24 11.45 4.69
CA PRO A 220 -6.24 10.39 4.56
C PRO A 220 -7.42 10.56 5.52
N PRO A 221 -8.49 9.76 5.36
CA PRO A 221 -9.54 9.65 6.35
C PRO A 221 -8.98 9.14 7.69
N SER A 222 -9.52 9.66 8.81
CA SER A 222 -9.08 9.31 10.17
C SER A 222 -9.33 7.85 10.57
N ASP A 223 -10.24 7.17 9.88
CA ASP A 223 -10.61 5.77 10.16
C ASP A 223 -9.66 4.73 9.54
N LEU A 224 -8.53 5.18 8.97
CA LEU A 224 -7.54 4.31 8.34
C LEU A 224 -6.98 3.28 9.34
N THR A 225 -6.91 2.02 8.91
CA THR A 225 -6.38 0.90 9.70
C THR A 225 -4.95 0.55 9.33
N GLY A 226 -4.51 0.86 8.11
CA GLY A 226 -3.12 0.65 7.70
C GLY A 226 -2.58 1.73 6.78
N LEU A 227 -1.37 2.18 7.07
CA LEU A 227 -0.63 3.20 6.32
C LEU A 227 0.75 2.66 5.93
N PHE A 228 1.09 2.79 4.65
CA PHE A 228 2.38 2.36 4.12
C PHE A 228 2.96 3.51 3.31
N ILE A 229 4.14 3.98 3.69
CA ILE A 229 4.84 5.08 3.01
C ILE A 229 6.14 4.50 2.44
N HIS A 230 6.34 4.67 1.14
CA HIS A 230 7.50 4.17 0.43
C HIS A 230 8.26 5.31 -0.25
N ASN A 231 9.58 5.26 -0.16
CA ASN A 231 10.54 6.12 -0.86
C ASN A 231 10.32 7.62 -0.64
N TYR A 232 9.76 8.00 0.51
CA TYR A 232 9.52 9.40 0.84
C TYR A 232 10.87 10.12 1.06
N GLY A 233 11.13 11.14 0.23
CA GLY A 233 12.38 11.91 0.23
C GLY A 233 12.46 13.02 1.27
N GLY A 234 11.37 13.31 1.97
CA GLY A 234 11.30 14.37 2.97
C GLY A 234 12.00 14.06 4.30
N ILE A 235 12.32 15.10 5.06
CA ILE A 235 13.06 15.01 6.33
C ILE A 235 12.16 14.72 7.54
N GLY A 236 10.86 14.99 7.42
CA GLY A 236 9.89 14.83 8.51
C GLY A 236 8.59 14.17 8.04
N LEU A 237 7.96 13.37 8.88
CA LEU A 237 6.64 12.79 8.58
C LEU A 237 5.50 13.78 8.89
N PRO A 238 4.35 13.64 8.21
CA PRO A 238 3.26 14.61 8.31
C PRO A 238 2.59 14.62 9.69
N ASN A 239 2.10 15.79 10.10
CA ASN A 239 1.47 16.00 11.40
C ASN A 239 0.17 15.21 11.57
N TRP A 240 -0.60 15.09 10.49
CA TRP A 240 -1.88 14.38 10.51
C TRP A 240 -1.73 12.89 10.85
N MET A 241 -0.53 12.30 10.72
CA MET A 241 -0.32 10.88 11.03
C MET A 241 -0.63 10.56 12.50
N MET A 242 -0.36 11.50 13.41
CA MET A 242 -0.66 11.33 14.83
C MET A 242 -2.15 11.43 15.16
N ALA A 243 -2.97 11.93 14.24
CA ALA A 243 -4.43 11.94 14.38
C ALA A 243 -5.08 10.59 14.00
N LEU A 244 -4.31 9.64 13.43
CA LEU A 244 -4.81 8.33 13.00
C LEU A 244 -4.97 7.34 14.16
N THR A 245 -5.90 7.62 15.07
CA THR A 245 -6.09 6.82 16.29
C THR A 245 -6.56 5.39 16.04
N ARG A 246 -7.14 5.08 14.87
CA ARG A 246 -7.54 3.71 14.47
C ARG A 246 -6.41 2.92 13.79
N LEU A 247 -5.25 3.53 13.56
CA LEU A 247 -4.16 2.90 12.81
C LEU A 247 -3.63 1.68 13.55
N GLN A 248 -3.67 0.53 12.89
CA GLN A 248 -3.17 -0.76 13.38
C GLN A 248 -1.84 -1.14 12.76
N LYS A 249 -1.61 -0.73 11.50
CA LYS A 249 -0.41 -1.11 10.75
C LYS A 249 0.26 0.13 10.18
N LEU A 250 1.52 0.35 10.52
CA LEU A 250 2.35 1.39 9.95
C LEU A 250 3.62 0.78 9.38
N ARG A 251 3.93 1.06 8.12
CA ARG A 251 5.25 0.73 7.54
C ARG A 251 5.84 1.92 6.81
N LEU A 252 7.10 2.18 7.10
CA LEU A 252 7.93 3.15 6.41
C LEU A 252 9.02 2.37 5.69
N TYR A 253 9.17 2.58 4.39
CA TYR A 253 10.12 1.85 3.56
C TYR A 253 10.91 2.80 2.67
N GLY A 254 12.22 2.81 2.77
CA GLY A 254 13.06 3.59 1.85
C GLY A 254 13.03 5.09 2.09
N CYS A 255 12.59 5.56 3.27
CA CYS A 255 12.60 6.99 3.62
C CYS A 255 13.96 7.38 4.22
N GLY A 256 14.99 7.41 3.38
CA GLY A 256 16.39 7.53 3.83
C GLY A 256 16.75 8.87 4.48
N ASN A 257 16.08 9.96 4.10
CA ASN A 257 16.33 11.31 4.62
C ASN A 257 15.62 11.57 5.97
N LEU A 258 14.79 10.63 6.42
CA LEU A 258 14.06 10.76 7.68
C LEU A 258 15.01 10.51 8.85
N GLU A 259 15.46 11.58 9.50
CA GLU A 259 16.37 11.54 10.64
C GLU A 259 15.63 11.39 11.98
N VAL A 260 14.41 11.94 12.07
CA VAL A 260 13.60 11.98 13.30
C VAL A 260 12.22 11.37 13.06
N LEU A 261 11.82 10.46 13.93
CA LEU A 261 10.47 9.90 13.93
C LEU A 261 9.54 10.72 14.84
N PRO A 262 8.27 10.92 14.45
CA PRO A 262 7.27 11.48 15.34
C PRO A 262 7.00 10.52 16.52
N PRO A 263 6.23 10.94 17.54
CA PRO A 263 5.94 10.15 18.72
C PRO A 263 4.98 8.99 18.47
N LEU A 264 5.41 8.03 17.65
CA LEU A 264 4.64 6.87 17.19
C LEU A 264 4.14 6.02 18.36
N GLY A 265 4.81 6.05 19.52
CA GLY A 265 4.36 5.37 20.73
C GLY A 265 3.02 5.86 21.27
N ARG A 266 2.56 7.06 20.88
CA ARG A 266 1.24 7.60 21.24
C ARG A 266 0.09 7.01 20.43
N LEU A 267 0.36 6.23 19.37
CA LEU A 267 -0.70 5.60 18.56
C LEU A 267 -1.36 4.47 19.36
N PRO A 268 -2.64 4.62 19.76
CA PRO A 268 -3.25 3.77 20.80
C PRO A 268 -3.64 2.38 20.28
N ASN A 269 -3.75 2.20 18.96
CA ASN A 269 -4.18 0.95 18.34
C ASN A 269 -3.12 0.32 17.44
N LEU A 270 -1.88 0.83 17.44
CA LEU A 270 -0.83 0.31 16.58
C LEU A 270 -0.41 -1.09 17.02
N GLU A 271 -0.62 -2.08 16.16
CA GLU A 271 -0.30 -3.49 16.40
C GLU A 271 0.96 -3.94 15.66
N SER A 272 1.26 -3.34 14.51
CA SER A 272 2.43 -3.66 13.71
C SER A 272 3.12 -2.40 13.19
N LEU A 273 4.40 -2.28 13.51
CA LEU A 273 5.28 -1.21 13.06
C LEU A 273 6.46 -1.80 12.28
N GLY A 274 6.69 -1.30 11.06
CA GLY A 274 7.86 -1.64 10.25
C GLY A 274 8.64 -0.40 9.86
N LEU A 275 9.91 -0.37 10.23
CA LEU A 275 10.88 0.69 9.91
C LEU A 275 11.95 0.08 9.01
N HIS A 276 11.91 0.41 7.72
CA HIS A 276 12.77 -0.20 6.72
C HIS A 276 13.58 0.86 5.97
N ASN A 277 14.91 0.79 6.03
CA ASN A 277 15.82 1.69 5.29
C ASN A 277 15.52 3.18 5.55
N LEU A 278 15.57 3.58 6.83
CA LEU A 278 15.46 4.96 7.30
C LEU A 278 16.83 5.50 7.75
N GLY A 279 17.01 6.82 7.72
CA GLY A 279 18.20 7.54 8.19
C GLY A 279 18.21 7.86 9.69
N VAL A 280 17.34 7.23 10.47
CA VAL A 280 17.22 7.51 11.90
C VAL A 280 18.45 7.02 12.67
N ARG A 281 18.99 7.89 13.52
CA ARG A 281 20.17 7.58 14.34
C ARG A 281 19.85 7.02 15.72
N ARG A 282 18.68 7.39 16.25
CA ARG A 282 18.23 6.97 17.57
C ARG A 282 16.74 6.68 17.62
N LEU A 283 16.36 5.74 18.48
CA LEU A 283 14.98 5.49 18.89
C LEU A 283 14.87 5.87 20.38
N ASP A 284 14.43 7.09 20.65
CA ASP A 284 14.49 7.75 21.96
C ASP A 284 13.09 7.97 22.60
N ALA A 285 13.06 8.75 23.69
CA ALA A 285 11.81 9.13 24.36
C ALA A 285 10.83 9.88 23.44
N GLY A 286 11.34 10.59 22.42
CA GLY A 286 10.55 11.26 21.40
C GLY A 286 9.79 10.26 20.54
N PHE A 287 10.47 9.22 20.03
CA PHE A 287 9.84 8.10 19.31
C PHE A 287 8.78 7.37 20.15
N LEU A 288 9.05 7.15 21.44
CA LEU A 288 8.11 6.55 22.38
C LEU A 288 6.94 7.50 22.73
N GLY A 289 7.13 8.81 22.54
CA GLY A 289 6.18 9.85 22.91
C GLY A 289 6.05 10.10 24.41
N ILE A 290 7.13 9.84 25.16
CA ILE A 290 7.20 9.90 26.64
C ILE A 290 7.92 11.17 27.13
N GLU A 291 8.33 12.07 26.22
CA GLU A 291 8.98 13.33 26.60
C GLU A 291 8.19 14.10 27.68
N GLU A 292 8.94 14.65 28.64
CA GLU A 292 8.40 15.45 29.73
C GLU A 292 7.64 16.64 29.16
N VAL A 293 6.37 16.76 29.54
CA VAL A 293 5.61 17.96 29.26
C VAL A 293 6.16 19.05 30.17
N GLU A 294 7.05 19.91 29.66
CA GLU A 294 7.64 21.05 30.39
C GLU A 294 6.60 22.00 31.03
N ASN A 295 5.30 21.83 30.75
CA ASN A 295 4.22 22.69 31.23
C ASN A 295 3.03 21.96 31.87
N ALA A 296 3.19 20.72 32.34
CA ALA A 296 2.16 20.15 33.21
C ALA A 296 2.32 20.74 34.62
N ASN A 297 1.41 21.64 35.01
CA ASN A 297 1.09 21.89 36.42
C ASN A 297 0.63 20.56 37.03
N ILE A 298 1.57 19.71 37.43
CA ILE A 298 1.27 18.43 38.05
C ILE A 298 0.81 18.75 39.46
N ASN A 299 -0.51 18.63 39.66
CA ASN A 299 -1.08 18.46 40.99
C ASN A 299 -0.36 17.28 41.67
N VAL A 300 0.48 17.61 42.64
CA VAL A 300 1.21 16.68 43.50
C VAL A 300 0.21 15.67 44.06
N GLY A 301 0.32 14.40 43.64
CA GLY A 301 -0.48 13.29 44.19
C GLY A 301 -1.11 12.30 43.20
N LYS A 302 -1.03 12.50 41.88
CA LYS A 302 -1.45 11.48 40.90
C LYS A 302 -0.23 10.74 40.33
N ILE A 303 -0.18 9.43 40.53
CA ILE A 303 0.71 8.54 39.78
C ILE A 303 0.40 8.72 38.29
N ALA A 304 1.27 9.40 37.56
CA ALA A 304 1.18 9.47 36.11
C ALA A 304 1.51 8.06 35.56
N ARG A 305 0.52 7.40 34.96
CA ARG A 305 0.75 6.19 34.16
C ARG A 305 1.05 6.62 32.75
N VAL A 306 2.26 6.36 32.27
CA VAL A 306 2.64 6.61 30.88
C VAL A 306 2.69 5.26 30.16
N THR A 307 1.98 5.15 29.03
CA THR A 307 1.98 3.93 28.23
C THR A 307 2.34 4.28 26.79
N ALA A 308 3.44 3.71 26.29
CA ALA A 308 3.84 3.82 24.90
C ALA A 308 3.63 2.48 24.20
N PHE A 309 3.11 2.53 22.97
CA PHE A 309 2.82 1.35 22.16
C PHE A 309 1.94 0.31 22.90
N PRO A 310 0.75 0.69 23.39
CA PRO A 310 -0.08 -0.15 24.26
C PRO A 310 -0.53 -1.48 23.63
N LYS A 311 -0.61 -1.54 22.29
CA LYS A 311 -1.08 -2.72 21.54
C LYS A 311 -0.05 -3.28 20.57
N LEU A 312 1.19 -2.80 20.60
CA LEU A 312 2.18 -3.19 19.60
C LEU A 312 2.59 -4.64 19.83
N LYS A 313 2.37 -5.48 18.81
CA LYS A 313 2.71 -6.90 18.81
C LYS A 313 3.90 -7.22 17.94
N LYS A 314 4.11 -6.45 16.87
CA LYS A 314 5.11 -6.74 15.84
C LYS A 314 5.94 -5.51 15.54
N LEU A 315 7.25 -5.61 15.76
CA LEU A 315 8.21 -4.56 15.45
C LEU A 315 9.28 -5.09 14.49
N TYR A 316 9.38 -4.45 13.32
CA TYR A 316 10.40 -4.76 12.32
C TYR A 316 11.32 -3.55 12.16
N ILE A 317 12.61 -3.76 12.40
CA ILE A 317 13.68 -2.78 12.24
C ILE A 317 14.67 -3.36 11.24
N VAL A 318 14.62 -2.88 10.00
CA VAL A 318 15.36 -3.51 8.90
C VAL A 318 16.18 -2.46 8.16
N LYS A 319 17.47 -2.72 8.00
CA LYS A 319 18.40 -1.89 7.23
C LYS A 319 18.45 -0.44 7.74
N LEU A 320 18.34 -0.24 9.06
CA LEU A 320 18.61 1.06 9.68
C LEU A 320 20.11 1.17 9.93
N LYS A 321 20.83 1.65 8.91
CA LYS A 321 22.30 1.62 8.87
C LYS A 321 22.93 2.60 9.85
N GLU A 322 22.25 3.72 10.10
CA GLU A 322 22.72 4.80 10.98
C GLU A 322 22.20 4.67 12.41
N LEU A 323 21.35 3.67 12.71
CA LEU A 323 20.80 3.49 14.05
C LEU A 323 21.89 3.05 15.02
N GLU A 324 22.30 3.94 15.90
CA GLU A 324 23.31 3.70 16.94
C GLU A 324 22.65 3.36 18.28
N GLU A 325 21.62 4.12 18.64
CA GLU A 325 21.03 4.15 19.97
C GLU A 325 19.56 3.75 19.93
N TRP A 326 19.18 2.81 20.78
CA TRP A 326 17.80 2.53 21.07
C TRP A 326 17.67 2.62 22.58
N ASP A 327 17.27 3.80 23.04
CA ASP A 327 17.33 4.14 24.45
C ASP A 327 16.14 3.52 25.18
N GLY A 328 16.47 2.83 26.26
CA GLY A 328 15.53 2.52 27.32
C GLY A 328 15.61 3.62 28.33
N ILE A 329 14.55 4.43 28.50
CA ILE A 329 14.46 5.54 29.49
C ILE A 329 15.41 5.29 30.64
N GLU A 330 16.64 5.80 30.51
CA GLU A 330 17.64 5.59 31.54
C GLU A 330 17.16 6.53 32.63
N ARG A 331 16.54 5.96 33.67
CA ARG A 331 16.52 6.60 34.97
C ARG A 331 17.96 7.04 35.20
N ARG A 332 18.23 8.34 35.19
CA ARG A 332 19.42 8.86 35.84
C ARG A 332 19.30 8.42 37.29
N VAL A 333 19.98 7.33 37.63
CA VAL A 333 20.04 6.80 38.98
C VAL A 333 20.71 7.88 39.82
N GLY A 334 19.91 8.57 40.64
CA GLY A 334 20.38 9.70 41.45
C GLY A 334 19.30 10.46 42.22
N GLU A 335 18.02 10.41 41.83
CA GLU A 335 16.96 11.12 42.57
C GLU A 335 16.00 10.12 43.24
N GLU A 336 16.25 9.93 44.53
CA GLU A 336 15.27 9.48 45.52
C GLU A 336 14.14 10.52 45.59
N ASP A 337 13.17 10.46 44.68
CA ASP A 337 11.91 11.17 44.89
C ASP A 337 10.71 10.24 44.64
N ALA A 338 9.91 10.12 45.70
CA ALA A 338 8.81 9.19 45.89
C ALA A 338 7.55 9.62 45.12
N THR A 339 7.62 9.70 43.79
CA THR A 339 6.45 9.70 42.91
C THR A 339 6.66 8.72 41.75
N THR A 340 6.42 7.43 42.00
CA THR A 340 6.64 6.34 41.05
C THR A 340 5.73 6.42 39.82
N THR A 341 6.11 7.22 38.82
CA THR A 341 5.57 7.14 37.45
C THR A 341 5.79 5.73 36.92
N SER A 342 4.70 4.98 36.76
CA SER A 342 4.74 3.63 36.18
C SER A 342 4.73 3.75 34.67
N ILE A 343 5.84 3.39 34.02
CA ILE A 343 5.99 3.48 32.57
C ILE A 343 5.84 2.08 31.96
N PHE A 344 4.87 1.92 31.05
CA PHE A 344 4.60 0.67 30.35
C PHE A 344 4.93 0.84 28.87
N ILE A 345 5.95 0.14 28.39
CA ILE A 345 6.40 0.24 26.99
C ILE A 345 6.26 -1.13 26.34
N MET A 346 5.60 -1.19 25.18
CA MET A 346 5.56 -2.39 24.31
C MET A 346 5.18 -3.70 25.03
N GLN A 347 4.26 -3.65 25.99
CA GLN A 347 3.91 -4.79 26.87
C GLN A 347 3.28 -5.99 26.15
N GLN A 348 2.85 -5.81 24.91
CA GLN A 348 2.25 -6.86 24.08
C GLN A 348 3.18 -7.31 22.94
N LEU A 349 4.46 -6.93 22.96
CA LEU A 349 5.39 -7.22 21.88
C LEU A 349 5.69 -8.73 21.84
N GLU A 350 5.22 -9.38 20.78
CA GLU A 350 5.33 -10.82 20.54
C GLU A 350 6.43 -11.13 19.51
N GLN A 351 6.63 -10.25 18.53
CA GLN A 351 7.57 -10.46 17.43
C GLN A 351 8.50 -9.25 17.26
N LEU A 352 9.80 -9.50 17.35
CA LEU A 352 10.84 -8.52 17.09
C LEU A 352 11.80 -9.04 16.01
N SER A 353 11.97 -8.25 14.95
CA SER A 353 12.94 -8.54 13.89
C SER A 353 13.88 -7.35 13.72
N ILE A 354 15.18 -7.60 13.86
CA ILE A 354 16.25 -6.62 13.69
C ILE A 354 17.22 -7.18 12.66
N VAL A 355 17.27 -6.58 11.48
CA VAL A 355 18.04 -7.11 10.35
C VAL A 355 18.86 -6.00 9.73
N LEU A 356 20.17 -6.24 9.50
CA LEU A 356 21.07 -5.28 8.85
C LEU A 356 21.16 -3.92 9.58
N CYS A 357 21.30 -3.95 10.91
CA CYS A 357 21.50 -2.76 11.76
C CYS A 357 22.90 -2.81 12.40
N PRO A 358 23.97 -2.41 11.69
CA PRO A 358 25.35 -2.66 12.12
C PRO A 358 25.81 -1.82 13.31
N LEU A 359 25.27 -0.61 13.49
CA LEU A 359 25.71 0.33 14.53
C LEU A 359 24.93 0.21 15.85
N LEU A 360 23.81 -0.52 15.87
CA LEU A 360 22.93 -0.60 17.04
C LEU A 360 23.66 -1.26 18.21
N ARG A 361 23.85 -0.51 19.30
CA ARG A 361 24.73 -0.89 20.42
C ARG A 361 24.10 -1.84 21.44
N ALA A 362 22.80 -1.70 21.69
CA ALA A 362 22.09 -2.44 22.72
C ALA A 362 20.58 -2.50 22.42
N LEU A 363 19.87 -3.39 23.10
CA LEU A 363 18.41 -3.36 23.18
C LEU A 363 18.00 -2.81 24.56
N PRO A 364 16.95 -1.97 24.65
CA PRO A 364 16.39 -1.52 25.92
C PRO A 364 15.92 -2.67 26.82
N ASP A 365 16.02 -2.48 28.14
CA ASP A 365 15.54 -3.47 29.12
C ASP A 365 14.05 -3.81 28.96
N TYR A 366 13.21 -2.83 28.60
CA TYR A 366 11.78 -3.08 28.36
C TYR A 366 11.52 -3.98 27.14
N VAL A 367 12.42 -3.99 26.14
CA VAL A 367 12.33 -4.89 24.99
C VAL A 367 12.77 -6.28 25.38
N LEU A 368 13.85 -6.39 26.17
CA LEU A 368 14.36 -7.65 26.69
C LEU A 368 13.37 -8.32 27.67
N ALA A 369 12.60 -7.52 28.40
CA ALA A 369 11.56 -7.99 29.33
C ALA A 369 10.19 -8.22 28.66
N ALA A 370 10.04 -7.93 27.36
CA ALA A 370 8.78 -8.12 26.65
C ALA A 370 8.46 -9.62 26.45
N PRO A 371 7.17 -10.00 26.32
CA PRO A 371 6.75 -11.40 26.14
C PRO A 371 6.98 -11.91 24.70
N LEU A 372 8.23 -11.81 24.23
CA LEU A 372 8.63 -12.19 22.87
C LEU A 372 8.44 -13.69 22.64
N GLN A 373 7.72 -14.03 21.58
CA GLN A 373 7.59 -15.39 21.04
C GLN A 373 8.59 -15.62 19.89
N GLU A 374 8.88 -14.58 19.12
CA GLU A 374 9.81 -14.62 17.99
C GLU A 374 10.81 -13.45 18.09
N LEU A 375 12.10 -13.79 18.17
CA LEU A 375 13.20 -12.84 18.06
C LEU A 375 14.10 -13.23 16.89
N TYR A 376 14.19 -12.37 15.89
CA TYR A 376 15.06 -12.57 14.74
C TYR A 376 16.09 -11.45 14.65
N VAL A 377 17.36 -11.76 14.94
CA VAL A 377 18.48 -10.81 14.80
C VAL A 377 19.44 -11.35 13.74
N ARG A 378 19.67 -10.58 12.68
CA ARG A 378 20.55 -10.98 11.58
C ARG A 378 21.38 -9.80 11.07
N ASP A 379 22.66 -10.06 10.78
CA ASP A 379 23.59 -9.09 10.21
C ASP A 379 23.70 -7.80 11.08
N CYS A 380 23.73 -7.98 12.41
CA CYS A 380 23.85 -6.93 13.43
C CYS A 380 25.12 -7.16 14.29
N PRO A 381 26.34 -6.92 13.76
CA PRO A 381 27.60 -7.28 14.40
C PRO A 381 27.80 -6.73 15.81
N THR A 382 27.34 -5.51 16.09
CA THR A 382 27.50 -4.88 17.42
C THR A 382 26.63 -5.58 18.47
N LEU A 383 25.36 -5.87 18.15
CA LEU A 383 24.50 -6.69 18.99
C LEU A 383 25.05 -8.11 19.16
N SER A 384 25.51 -8.75 18.08
CA SER A 384 26.10 -10.09 18.14
C SER A 384 27.33 -10.15 19.03
N LYS A 385 28.19 -9.11 19.05
CA LYS A 385 29.34 -9.05 19.97
C LYS A 385 28.92 -8.92 21.43
N ARG A 386 27.84 -8.19 21.71
CA ARG A 386 27.34 -7.93 23.06
C ARG A 386 26.63 -9.13 23.66
N TYR A 387 25.76 -9.79 22.89
CA TYR A 387 24.91 -10.88 23.37
C TYR A 387 25.37 -12.28 22.93
N GLY A 388 26.32 -12.39 22.00
CA GLY A 388 26.78 -13.67 21.41
C GLY A 388 28.00 -14.30 22.10
N LYS A 389 28.26 -14.01 23.38
CA LYS A 389 29.29 -14.70 24.18
C LYS A 389 28.66 -15.69 25.18
N GLU A 390 27.98 -16.70 24.68
CA GLU A 390 27.78 -17.97 25.37
C GLU A 390 27.87 -19.10 24.33
N GLU A 391 29.09 -19.61 24.12
CA GLU A 391 29.44 -20.94 23.58
C GLU A 391 30.92 -20.95 23.15
N LYS A 392 31.82 -20.79 24.14
CA LYS A 392 33.19 -21.35 24.14
C LYS A 392 33.67 -21.45 25.59
N GLY A 393 33.08 -22.37 26.33
CA GLY A 393 33.66 -22.94 27.54
C GLY A 393 33.95 -24.40 27.24
N GLU A 394 35.18 -24.67 26.83
CA GLU A 394 35.81 -25.98 27.03
C GLU A 394 36.12 -26.09 28.53
N ASP A 395 35.66 -27.17 29.15
CA ASP A 395 36.46 -28.04 30.04
C ASP A 395 35.74 -29.39 30.22
#